data_AF-A0A0A9C1V6-F1
#
_entry.id   AF-A0A0A9C1V6-F1
#
_cell.length_a   1.000
_cell.length_b   1.000
_cell.length_c   1.000
_cell.angle_alpha   90.00
_cell.angle_beta   90.00
_cell.angle_gamma   90.00
#
_symmetry.space_group_name_H-M   'P 1'
#
loop_
_entity.id
_entity.type
_entity.pdbx_description
1 polymer ?
#
loop_
_entity_poly.entity_id
_entity_poly.type
_entity_poly.pdbx_seq_one_letter_code
_entity_poly.pdbx_strand_id
1 'polypeptide(L)' 'MAAAMEAGEAQEVANRRVILKRYVTGFPTEDDMEVVAGAALLAVLPGSAAAVVKNLYVSYDPTCAAA' A
#
# COMPACT_ATOMS: atom_id res chain seq x y z
N MET A 1 -34.66 5.66 13.73
CA MET A 1 -34.11 4.35 14.09
C MET A 1 -32.79 4.22 13.34
N ALA A 2 -31.72 4.81 13.87
CA ALA A 2 -30.76 4.17 14.78
C ALA A 2 -29.89 3.13 14.06
N ALA A 3 -28.71 3.57 13.63
CA ALA A 3 -27.47 2.82 13.77
C ALA A 3 -26.37 3.87 14.00
N ALA A 4 -26.11 4.19 15.26
CA ALA A 4 -24.87 4.83 15.65
C ALA A 4 -23.78 3.79 15.39
N MET A 5 -22.97 4.01 14.34
CA MET A 5 -21.78 3.21 14.13
C MET A 5 -20.70 3.75 15.06
N GLU A 6 -20.17 2.87 15.90
CA GLU A 6 -18.86 3.03 16.51
C GLU A 6 -17.86 3.24 15.36
N ALA A 7 -17.50 4.51 15.13
CA ALA A 7 -16.33 4.84 14.35
C ALA A 7 -15.14 4.33 15.16
N GLY A 8 -14.77 3.06 14.96
CA GLY A 8 -13.44 2.60 15.34
C GLY A 8 -12.48 3.62 14.79
N GLU A 9 -11.78 4.31 15.70
CA GLU A 9 -11.05 5.55 15.41
C GLU A 9 -10.25 5.36 14.12
N ALA A 10 -10.58 6.14 13.09
CA ALA A 10 -9.82 6.14 11.86
C ALA A 10 -8.44 6.72 12.17
N GLN A 11 -7.55 5.87 12.64
CA GLN A 11 -6.22 6.26 13.08
C GLN A 11 -5.35 6.46 11.85
N GLU A 12 -4.83 7.67 11.70
CA GLU A 12 -3.78 7.94 10.74
C GLU A 12 -2.44 7.49 11.30
N VAL A 13 -1.73 6.65 10.55
CA VAL A 13 -0.42 6.13 10.93
C VAL A 13 0.61 6.43 9.84
N ALA A 14 1.87 6.58 10.24
CA ALA A 14 2.97 6.69 9.29
C ALA A 14 3.09 5.40 8.46
N ASN A 15 3.15 5.52 7.15
CA ASN A 15 3.24 4.42 6.20
C ASN A 15 4.35 4.70 5.17
N ARG A 16 5.52 4.10 5.38
CA ARG A 16 6.61 4.19 4.40
C ARG A 16 6.33 3.27 3.21
N ARG A 17 6.56 3.77 2.01
CA ARG A 17 6.29 3.06 0.75
C ARG A 17 7.48 3.12 -0.19
N VAL A 18 7.68 2.06 -0.96
CA VAL A 18 8.57 2.06 -2.13
C VAL A 18 7.71 2.38 -3.34
N ILE A 19 8.04 3.45 -4.07
CA ILE A 19 7.31 3.89 -5.26
C ILE A 19 8.20 3.70 -6.48
N LEU A 20 7.60 3.25 -7.59
CA LEU A 20 8.23 3.29 -8.90
C LEU A 20 8.10 4.71 -9.48
N LYS A 21 9.21 5.41 -9.64
CA LYS A 21 9.26 6.84 -10.04
C LYS A 21 8.87 7.07 -11.49
N ARG A 22 9.11 6.07 -12.34
CA ARG A 22 8.96 6.14 -13.79
C ARG A 22 8.70 4.77 -14.37
N TYR A 23 8.09 4.74 -15.54
CA TYR A 23 8.04 3.52 -16.33
C TYR A 23 9.47 3.11 -16.73
N VAL A 24 9.80 1.84 -16.54
CA VAL A 24 11.13 1.29 -16.83
C VAL A 24 11.11 0.55 -18.15
N THR A 25 12.07 0.87 -19.01
CA THR A 25 12.38 0.10 -20.22
C THR A 25 13.65 -0.71 -19.99
N GLY A 26 13.58 -2.03 -20.10
CA GLY A 26 14.70 -2.93 -19.77
C GLY A 26 14.70 -3.34 -18.30
N PHE A 27 15.88 -3.46 -17.68
CA PHE A 27 16.00 -3.89 -16.28
C PHE A 27 15.86 -2.70 -15.32
N PRO A 28 15.05 -2.83 -14.25
CA PRO A 28 14.92 -1.79 -13.24
C PRO A 28 16.20 -1.65 -12.43
N THR A 29 16.51 -0.42 -12.06
CA THR A 29 17.61 -0.04 -11.17
C THR A 29 17.06 0.54 -9.87
N GLU A 30 17.91 0.69 -8.85
CA GLU A 30 17.51 1.33 -7.59
C GLU A 30 17.00 2.76 -7.81
N ASP A 31 17.59 3.50 -8.77
CA ASP A 31 17.20 4.87 -9.12
C ASP A 31 15.80 4.98 -9.71
N ASP A 32 15.22 3.88 -10.17
CA ASP A 32 13.83 3.83 -10.64
C ASP A 32 12.82 3.76 -9.50
N MET A 33 13.31 3.51 -8.29
CA MET A 33 12.50 3.40 -7.07
C MET A 33 12.83 4.50 -6.08
N GLU A 34 11.89 4.82 -5.21
CA GLU A 34 12.12 5.72 -4.08
C GLU A 34 11.38 5.27 -2.83
N VAL A 35 12.02 5.46 -1.68
CA VAL A 35 11.38 5.29 -0.37
C VAL A 35 10.78 6.62 0.05
N VAL A 36 9.46 6.66 0.19
CA VAL A 36 8.71 7.87 0.56
C VAL A 36 8.03 7.67 1.91
N ALA A 37 8.13 8.67 2.77
CA ALA A 37 7.29 8.76 3.96
C ALA A 37 5.87 9.15 3.55
N GLY A 38 4.90 8.29 3.85
CA GLY A 38 3.48 8.55 3.65
C GLY A 38 2.69 8.34 4.94
N ALA A 39 1.38 8.40 4.81
CA ALA A 39 0.43 8.09 5.87
C ALA A 39 -0.68 7.19 5.35
N ALA A 40 -1.31 6.42 6.24
CA ALA A 40 -2.44 5.57 5.94
C ALA A 40 -3.48 5.65 7.06
N LEU A 41 -4.76 5.63 6.70
CA LEU A 41 -5.86 5.50 7.65
C LEU A 41 -6.12 4.02 7.91
N LEU A 42 -6.18 3.63 9.19
CA LEU A 42 -6.54 2.27 9.61
C LEU A 42 -8.05 2.07 9.61
N ALA A 43 -8.68 2.24 8.45
CA ALA A 43 -10.12 2.11 8.26
C ALA A 43 -10.46 1.52 6.89
N VAL A 44 -11.62 0.87 6.81
CA VAL A 44 -12.20 0.36 5.55
C VAL A 44 -13.58 0.96 5.34
N LEU A 45 -14.01 1.09 4.08
CA LEU A 45 -15.34 1.59 3.77
C LEU A 45 -16.41 0.58 4.28
N PRO A 46 -17.46 1.04 4.99
CA PRO A 46 -18.55 0.17 5.42
C PRO A 46 -19.19 -0.56 4.25
N GLY A 47 -19.47 -1.85 4.43
CA GLY A 47 -20.04 -2.70 3.37
C GLY A 47 -19.03 -3.18 2.33
N SER A 48 -17.74 -2.82 2.44
CA SER A 48 -16.68 -3.41 1.61
C SER A 48 -16.18 -4.73 2.20
N ALA A 49 -15.71 -5.63 1.33
CA ALA A 49 -14.98 -6.83 1.72
C ALA A 49 -13.46 -6.58 1.83
N ALA A 50 -13.04 -5.32 1.97
CA ALA A 50 -11.63 -4.93 2.02
C ALA A 50 -11.02 -5.20 3.41
N ALA A 51 -9.69 -5.35 3.44
CA ALA A 51 -8.92 -5.44 4.67
C ALA A 51 -7.77 -4.43 4.65
N VAL A 52 -7.52 -3.79 5.79
CA VAL A 52 -6.27 -3.07 6.04
C VAL A 52 -5.29 -4.05 6.68
N VAL A 53 -4.08 -4.14 6.13
CA VAL A 53 -3.06 -5.10 6.57
C VAL A 53 -1.77 -4.39 6.94
N LYS A 54 -1.03 -4.99 7.87
CA LYS A 54 0.36 -4.64 8.17
C LYS A 54 1.27 -5.64 7.48
N ASN A 55 1.98 -5.20 6.45
CA ASN A 55 2.92 -6.05 5.72
C ASN A 55 4.10 -6.42 6.63
N LEU A 56 4.32 -7.72 6.84
CA LEU A 56 5.43 -8.24 7.64
C LEU A 56 6.62 -8.65 6.77
N TYR A 57 6.35 -9.22 5.61
CA TYR A 57 7.33 -9.67 4.62
C TYR A 57 6.80 -9.38 3.22
N VAL A 58 7.72 -9.16 2.28
CA VAL A 58 7.42 -8.93 0.86
C VAL A 58 8.31 -9.90 0.06
N SER A 59 7.72 -10.69 -0.84
CA SER A 59 8.48 -11.53 -1.76
C SER A 59 9.03 -10.70 -2.91
N TYR A 60 10.18 -11.11 -3.44
CA TYR A 60 10.63 -10.69 -4.76
C TYR A 60 10.44 -11.89 -5.70
N ASP A 61 9.49 -11.75 -6.62
CA ASP A 61 9.20 -12.77 -7.62
C ASP A 61 9.70 -12.28 -8.98
N PRO A 62 10.70 -12.95 -9.60
CA PRO A 62 11.24 -12.55 -10.88
C PRO A 62 10.23 -12.88 -11.99
N THR A 63 9.30 -11.96 -12.24
CA THR A 63 8.40 -12.06 -13.38
C THR A 63 8.51 -10.82 -14.25
N CYS A 64 9.40 -10.91 -15.24
CA CYS A 64 9.30 -10.22 -16.51
C CYS A 64 9.62 -11.27 -17.58
N ALA A 65 8.60 -11.74 -18.30
CA ALA A 65 8.82 -12.56 -19.49
C ALA A 65 9.59 -11.69 -20.50
N ALA A 66 10.81 -12.10 -20.81
CA ALA A 66 11.50 -11.64 -22.00
C ALA A 66 10.59 -11.93 -23.20
N ALA A 67 10.23 -10.88 -23.95
CA ALA A 67 9.82 -10.98 -25.34
C ALA A 67 10.97 -10.44 -26.19
#